data_AF-A0A3A8R075-F1
#
_entry.id   AF-A0A3A8R075-F1
#
_cell.length_a   1.000
_cell.length_b   1.000
_cell.length_c   1.000
_cell.angle_alpha   90.00
_cell.angle_beta   90.00
_cell.angle_gamma   90.00
#
_symmetry.space_group_name_H-M   'P 1'
#
loop_
_entity.id
_entity.type
_entity.pdbx_description
1 polymer ?
#
loop_
_entity_poly.entity_id
_entity_poly.type
_entity_poly.pdbx_seq_one_letter_code
_entity_poly.pdbx_strand_id
1 'polypeptide(L)'
;MDDFPAQRWGIVYPQGPEGERLLGLIEPLRELRQEEQGGEVRAYAVPSGLDREAAHRWKESHFDTENGQDQDRPRYLLILGDLDAISLEFQQVLATNALVGRLVFPSEEGYRAYVRKVLRWARTPADAERAQTLFYTAYDETDATRLGHDQLMVPSVEECHRLQKSARLPSAPPRHWIETGSGKGSAVARFLELARGTEPSVLFSLSHGLGHPRGGSWYSAEEQRALQGALLLPGGEHLRAEHVETVPFLAGGIWFCFACFSGGTPMQSAYASWFQDLEPREAARLKGLMRPRQDRPFIAALPQAALANPDGPLAVLGHVDLAWTQSFNDRGRSRFMRFAGFIQELARRRRVGAAMSGILKAVAETGAALTSSHHQQRTAHVSGQTYAGSPAEQAHRWMLYHDLSSFVLLGDPAVRLPLREQSRR
;
A
#
# COMPACT_ATOMS: atom_id res chain seq x y z
N MET A 1 -5.43 14.64 -15.24
CA MET A 1 -4.33 13.70 -14.89
C MET A 1 -4.83 12.28 -14.56
N ASP A 2 -6.13 11.98 -14.67
CA ASP A 2 -6.72 10.63 -14.56
C ASP A 2 -7.64 10.46 -15.78
N ASP A 3 -7.01 10.30 -16.94
CA ASP A 3 -7.68 10.09 -18.23
C ASP A 3 -7.42 8.63 -18.62
N PHE A 4 -8.36 7.76 -18.29
CA PHE A 4 -8.13 6.32 -18.31
C PHE A 4 -7.92 5.73 -19.70
N PRO A 5 -8.72 6.07 -20.73
CA PRO A 5 -8.43 5.64 -22.10
C PRO A 5 -7.03 6.03 -22.59
N ALA A 6 -6.58 7.27 -22.29
CA ALA A 6 -5.24 7.71 -22.69
C ALA A 6 -4.12 7.12 -21.84
N GLN A 7 -4.42 6.76 -20.59
CA GLN A 7 -3.43 6.21 -19.65
C GLN A 7 -3.29 4.70 -19.75
N ARG A 8 -4.32 4.00 -20.25
CA ARG A 8 -4.34 2.56 -20.47
C ARG A 8 -4.09 1.71 -19.20
N TRP A 9 -4.51 0.46 -19.25
CA TRP A 9 -4.37 -0.53 -18.19
C TRP A 9 -3.75 -1.81 -18.76
N GLY A 10 -2.87 -2.42 -17.97
CA GLY A 10 -2.10 -3.60 -18.36
C GLY A 10 -1.96 -4.59 -17.20
N ILE A 11 -1.58 -5.81 -17.54
CA ILE A 11 -1.40 -6.91 -16.59
C ILE A 11 0.06 -7.35 -16.61
N VAL A 12 0.61 -7.63 -15.45
CA VAL A 12 1.90 -8.32 -15.30
C VAL A 12 1.65 -9.63 -14.57
N TYR A 13 2.13 -10.74 -15.10
CA TYR A 13 1.91 -12.06 -14.53
C TYR A 13 3.18 -12.93 -14.60
N PRO A 14 3.33 -13.93 -13.71
CA PRO A 14 4.50 -14.81 -13.71
C PRO A 14 4.54 -15.64 -15.01
N GLN A 15 5.70 -15.82 -15.61
CA GLN A 15 5.84 -16.68 -16.77
C GLN A 15 5.61 -18.15 -16.38
N GLY A 16 4.80 -18.87 -17.15
CA GLY A 16 4.56 -20.30 -16.99
C GLY A 16 3.11 -20.65 -16.64
N PRO A 17 2.80 -21.94 -16.43
CA PRO A 17 1.42 -22.43 -16.30
C PRO A 17 0.62 -21.76 -15.19
N GLU A 18 1.30 -21.41 -14.09
CA GLU A 18 0.66 -20.75 -12.96
C GLU A 18 0.19 -19.33 -13.32
N GLY A 19 1.01 -18.55 -14.01
CA GLY A 19 0.60 -17.20 -14.41
C GLY A 19 -0.49 -17.20 -15.49
N GLU A 20 -0.45 -18.15 -16.43
CA GLU A 20 -1.56 -18.34 -17.39
C GLU A 20 -2.87 -18.69 -16.69
N ARG A 21 -2.80 -19.51 -15.65
CA ARG A 21 -3.96 -19.83 -14.79
C ARG A 21 -4.49 -18.57 -14.09
N LEU A 22 -3.61 -17.77 -13.49
CA LEU A 22 -4.00 -16.50 -12.84
C LEU A 22 -4.62 -15.50 -13.84
N LEU A 23 -4.07 -15.43 -15.05
CA LEU A 23 -4.59 -14.58 -16.13
C LEU A 23 -6.02 -15.01 -16.50
N GLY A 24 -6.28 -16.31 -16.63
CA GLY A 24 -7.62 -16.84 -16.87
C GLY A 24 -8.62 -16.55 -15.75
N LEU A 25 -8.19 -16.50 -14.48
CA LEU A 25 -9.06 -16.17 -13.34
C LEU A 25 -9.57 -14.73 -13.35
N ILE A 26 -8.78 -13.81 -13.92
CA ILE A 26 -9.10 -12.38 -13.97
C ILE A 26 -9.62 -11.91 -15.34
N GLU A 27 -9.87 -12.82 -16.28
CA GLU A 27 -10.35 -12.46 -17.63
C GLU A 27 -11.58 -11.54 -17.60
N PRO A 28 -12.62 -11.73 -16.75
CA PRO A 28 -13.74 -10.79 -16.71
C PRO A 28 -13.35 -9.37 -16.26
N LEU A 29 -12.28 -9.22 -15.47
CA LEU A 29 -11.74 -7.91 -15.12
C LEU A 29 -10.97 -7.31 -16.30
N ARG A 30 -10.23 -8.13 -17.04
CA ARG A 30 -9.54 -7.71 -18.27
C ARG A 30 -10.54 -7.19 -19.31
N GLU A 31 -11.63 -7.91 -19.55
CA GLU A 31 -12.72 -7.51 -20.44
C GLU A 31 -13.30 -6.15 -20.05
N LEU A 32 -13.63 -5.95 -18.77
CA LEU A 32 -14.10 -4.66 -18.24
C LEU A 32 -13.11 -3.53 -18.55
N ARG A 33 -11.81 -3.77 -18.35
CA ARG A 33 -10.78 -2.75 -18.58
C ARG A 33 -10.55 -2.48 -20.06
N GLN A 34 -10.69 -3.49 -20.93
CA GLN A 34 -10.68 -3.31 -22.39
C GLN A 34 -11.82 -2.40 -22.86
N GLU A 35 -13.03 -2.63 -22.35
CA GLU A 35 -14.20 -1.79 -22.64
C GLU A 35 -13.98 -0.34 -22.17
N GLU A 36 -13.53 -0.15 -20.93
CA GLU A 36 -13.32 1.18 -20.34
C GLU A 36 -12.20 1.98 -21.02
N GLN A 37 -11.16 1.32 -21.53
CA GLN A 37 -10.04 1.99 -22.20
C GLN A 37 -10.20 2.06 -23.72
N GLY A 38 -11.20 1.38 -24.30
CA GLY A 38 -11.46 1.33 -25.74
C GLY A 38 -10.34 0.66 -26.54
N GLY A 39 -9.67 -0.35 -26.00
CA GLY A 39 -8.53 -1.00 -26.66
C GLY A 39 -8.02 -2.23 -25.93
N GLU A 40 -7.16 -3.01 -26.59
CA GLU A 40 -6.60 -4.24 -26.03
C GLU A 40 -5.78 -3.98 -24.76
N VAL A 41 -5.98 -4.83 -23.75
CA VAL A 41 -5.14 -4.84 -22.56
C VAL A 41 -3.87 -5.64 -22.85
N ARG A 42 -2.73 -4.97 -22.73
CA ARG A 42 -1.42 -5.61 -22.82
C ARG A 42 -1.13 -6.44 -21.57
N ALA A 43 -0.59 -7.63 -21.79
CA ALA A 43 -0.21 -8.56 -20.73
C ALA A 43 1.30 -8.89 -20.86
N TYR A 44 2.02 -8.78 -19.75
CA TYR A 44 3.47 -8.98 -19.68
C TYR A 44 3.79 -10.20 -18.83
N ALA A 45 4.31 -11.26 -19.47
CA ALA A 45 4.85 -12.42 -18.77
C ALA A 45 6.26 -12.09 -18.22
N VAL A 46 6.50 -12.38 -16.94
CA VAL A 46 7.75 -12.03 -16.26
C VAL A 46 8.36 -13.27 -15.61
N PRO A 47 9.66 -13.55 -15.83
CA PRO A 47 10.34 -14.62 -15.09
C PRO A 47 10.24 -14.41 -13.57
N SER A 48 10.05 -15.47 -12.81
CA SER A 48 9.94 -15.33 -11.36
C SER A 48 11.26 -14.97 -10.68
N GLY A 49 11.15 -14.28 -9.53
CA GLY A 49 12.30 -14.02 -8.66
C GLY A 49 13.32 -13.00 -9.18
N LEU A 50 12.96 -12.13 -10.12
CA LEU A 50 13.85 -11.05 -10.57
C LEU A 50 14.25 -10.15 -9.39
N ASP A 51 15.56 -9.98 -9.18
CA ASP A 51 16.07 -8.94 -8.29
C ASP A 51 15.88 -7.53 -8.88
N ARG A 52 16.30 -6.51 -8.14
CA ARG A 52 16.16 -5.11 -8.57
C ARG A 52 16.87 -4.81 -9.88
N GLU A 53 18.09 -5.30 -10.08
CA GLU A 53 18.86 -5.01 -11.30
C GLU A 53 18.26 -5.73 -12.51
N ALA A 54 17.86 -6.99 -12.34
CA ALA A 54 17.19 -7.77 -13.37
C ALA A 54 15.83 -7.16 -13.74
N ALA A 55 15.09 -6.62 -12.76
CA ALA A 55 13.85 -5.89 -12.99
C ALA A 55 14.07 -4.61 -13.83
N HIS A 56 15.15 -3.85 -13.56
CA HIS A 56 15.51 -2.69 -14.38
C HIS A 56 15.79 -3.08 -15.84
N ARG A 57 16.64 -4.09 -16.05
CA ARG A 57 16.94 -4.61 -17.40
C ARG A 57 15.68 -5.10 -18.12
N TRP A 58 14.79 -5.78 -17.40
CA TRP A 58 13.51 -6.24 -17.94
C TRP A 58 12.65 -5.04 -18.37
N LYS A 59 12.50 -4.03 -17.50
CA LYS A 59 11.71 -2.82 -17.76
C LYS A 59 12.21 -2.07 -18.99
N GLU A 60 13.52 -1.86 -19.11
CA GLU A 60 14.13 -1.22 -20.28
C GLU A 60 13.85 -1.98 -21.58
N SER A 61 13.93 -3.31 -21.54
CA SER A 61 13.80 -4.15 -22.73
C SER A 61 12.35 -4.39 -23.17
N HIS A 62 11.38 -4.42 -22.24
CA HIS A 62 10.00 -4.87 -22.50
C HIS A 62 8.92 -3.83 -22.23
N PHE A 63 9.18 -2.83 -21.38
CA PHE A 63 8.17 -1.87 -20.93
C PHE A 63 8.47 -0.42 -21.33
N ASP A 64 9.73 0.00 -21.25
CA ASP A 64 10.19 1.36 -21.59
C ASP A 64 10.77 1.45 -23.00
N THR A 65 10.40 0.55 -23.92
CA THR A 65 11.02 0.40 -25.25
C THR A 65 11.27 1.77 -25.92
N GLU A 66 12.55 2.14 -26.04
CA GLU A 66 13.01 3.51 -26.34
C GLU A 66 12.70 3.99 -27.77
N ASN A 67 11.99 3.19 -28.57
CA ASN A 67 11.77 3.40 -30.01
C ASN A 67 10.52 4.23 -30.37
N GLY A 68 9.92 4.94 -29.40
CA GLY A 68 8.84 5.91 -29.66
C GLY A 68 8.07 6.28 -28.40
N GLN A 69 7.29 7.36 -28.46
CA GLN A 69 6.24 7.58 -27.47
C GLN A 69 5.18 6.50 -27.68
N ASP A 70 5.35 5.36 -27.01
CA ASP A 70 4.36 4.28 -26.99
C ASP A 70 3.11 4.79 -26.26
N GLN A 71 2.21 5.41 -27.03
CA GLN A 71 0.94 5.97 -26.56
C GLN A 71 0.02 4.88 -25.99
N ASP A 72 0.31 3.62 -26.31
CA ASP A 72 -0.43 2.46 -25.84
C ASP A 72 0.22 1.79 -24.62
N ARG A 73 1.34 2.34 -24.10
CA ARG A 73 1.95 1.83 -22.88
C ARG A 73 1.01 2.04 -21.67
N PRO A 74 0.63 0.96 -20.97
CA PRO A 74 -0.23 1.08 -19.80
C PRO A 74 0.45 1.77 -18.64
N ARG A 75 -0.18 2.84 -18.17
CA ARG A 75 0.19 3.55 -16.96
C ARG A 75 -0.36 2.86 -15.72
N TYR A 76 -1.52 2.22 -15.80
CA TYR A 76 -2.03 1.38 -14.70
C TYR A 76 -1.59 -0.07 -14.93
N LEU A 77 -0.92 -0.68 -13.96
CA LEU A 77 -0.45 -2.06 -14.05
C LEU A 77 -0.97 -2.89 -12.88
N LEU A 78 -1.62 -4.00 -13.17
CA LEU A 78 -1.99 -4.99 -12.18
C LEU A 78 -1.00 -6.15 -12.21
N ILE A 79 -0.26 -6.35 -11.13
CA ILE A 79 0.59 -7.53 -10.90
C ILE A 79 -0.26 -8.67 -10.36
N LEU A 80 -0.13 -9.87 -10.94
CA LEU A 80 -0.71 -11.10 -10.42
C LEU A 80 0.36 -11.93 -9.70
N GLY A 81 0.01 -12.45 -8.53
CA GLY A 81 0.85 -13.38 -7.78
C GLY A 81 1.58 -12.73 -6.60
N ASP A 82 2.14 -13.60 -5.75
CA ASP A 82 2.79 -13.21 -4.50
C ASP A 82 4.22 -12.68 -4.73
N LEU A 83 4.88 -12.24 -3.66
CA LEU A 83 6.21 -11.63 -3.69
C LEU A 83 7.33 -12.60 -4.10
N ASP A 84 7.11 -13.92 -4.03
CA ASP A 84 8.06 -14.93 -4.52
C ASP A 84 7.94 -15.14 -6.04
N ALA A 85 6.73 -15.01 -6.58
CA ALA A 85 6.47 -15.11 -8.01
C ALA A 85 6.88 -13.84 -8.77
N ILE A 86 6.51 -12.65 -8.27
CA ILE A 86 6.97 -11.37 -8.80
C ILE A 86 7.42 -10.52 -7.61
N SER A 87 8.71 -10.17 -7.57
CA SER A 87 9.35 -9.55 -6.41
C SER A 87 8.78 -8.17 -6.05
N LEU A 88 9.03 -7.74 -4.80
CA LEU A 88 8.71 -6.38 -4.37
C LEU A 88 9.54 -5.37 -5.17
N GLU A 89 10.81 -5.69 -5.40
CA GLU A 89 11.76 -4.88 -6.15
C GLU A 89 11.26 -4.62 -7.57
N PHE A 90 10.71 -5.66 -8.24
CA PHE A 90 10.10 -5.50 -9.55
C PHE A 90 8.91 -4.53 -9.53
N GLN A 91 8.02 -4.66 -8.54
CA GLN A 91 6.91 -3.72 -8.37
C GLN A 91 7.39 -2.28 -8.13
N GLN A 92 8.42 -2.09 -7.31
CA GLN A 92 9.03 -0.78 -7.04
C GLN A 92 9.67 -0.17 -8.28
N VAL A 93 10.34 -0.99 -9.11
CA VAL A 93 10.95 -0.55 -10.38
C VAL A 93 9.87 -0.12 -11.38
N LEU A 94 8.75 -0.83 -11.48
CA LEU A 94 7.63 -0.41 -12.32
C LEU A 94 6.96 0.88 -11.81
N ALA A 95 6.84 1.03 -10.49
CA ALA A 95 6.20 2.17 -9.84
C ALA A 95 6.91 3.52 -10.10
N THR A 96 8.11 3.52 -10.71
CA THR A 96 8.77 4.77 -11.14
C THR A 96 7.99 5.46 -12.28
N ASN A 97 7.36 4.67 -13.16
CA ASN A 97 6.72 5.16 -14.38
C ASN A 97 5.23 4.72 -14.49
N ALA A 98 4.81 3.74 -13.71
CA ALA A 98 3.47 3.19 -13.69
C ALA A 98 2.80 3.31 -12.31
N LEU A 99 1.49 3.12 -12.30
CA LEU A 99 0.60 3.09 -11.14
C LEU A 99 0.26 1.63 -10.89
N VAL A 100 0.99 1.01 -9.97
CA VAL A 100 1.02 -0.45 -9.85
C VAL A 100 0.15 -0.91 -8.68
N GLY A 101 -0.79 -1.80 -8.95
CA GLY A 101 -1.50 -2.59 -7.94
C GLY A 101 -1.10 -4.06 -8.03
N ARG A 102 -1.40 -4.85 -6.98
CA ARG A 102 -1.11 -6.29 -6.93
C ARG A 102 -2.32 -7.09 -6.45
N LEU A 103 -2.57 -8.24 -7.06
CA LEU A 103 -3.53 -9.23 -6.61
C LEU A 103 -2.86 -10.57 -6.30
N VAL A 104 -3.10 -11.04 -5.09
CA VAL A 104 -2.74 -12.37 -4.62
C VAL A 104 -3.78 -12.85 -3.64
N PHE A 105 -4.15 -14.12 -3.76
CA PHE A 105 -5.05 -14.81 -2.85
C PHE A 105 -4.55 -16.23 -2.62
N PRO A 106 -4.85 -16.85 -1.46
CA PRO A 106 -4.47 -18.24 -1.21
C PRO A 106 -5.28 -19.25 -2.04
N SER A 107 -6.36 -18.81 -2.68
CA SER A 107 -7.27 -19.66 -3.45
C SER A 107 -7.75 -18.97 -4.73
N GLU A 108 -8.11 -19.76 -5.75
CA GLU A 108 -8.72 -19.25 -6.97
C GLU A 108 -10.04 -18.51 -6.70
N GLU A 109 -10.81 -18.98 -5.73
CA GLU A 109 -12.08 -18.36 -5.36
C GLU A 109 -11.87 -16.94 -4.83
N GLY A 110 -10.74 -16.65 -4.17
CA GLY A 110 -10.37 -15.29 -3.79
C GLY A 110 -10.26 -14.34 -4.99
N TYR A 111 -9.61 -14.79 -6.08
CA TYR A 111 -9.56 -14.03 -7.34
C TYR A 111 -10.96 -13.83 -7.92
N ARG A 112 -11.76 -14.90 -8.02
CA ARG A 112 -13.12 -14.84 -8.57
C ARG A 112 -14.05 -13.93 -7.75
N ALA A 113 -13.95 -13.97 -6.42
CA ALA A 113 -14.72 -13.12 -5.52
C ALA A 113 -14.32 -11.65 -5.66
N TYR A 114 -13.01 -11.36 -5.71
CA TYR A 114 -12.52 -10.00 -5.96
C TYR A 114 -13.01 -9.45 -7.31
N VAL A 115 -12.85 -10.22 -8.39
CA VAL A 115 -13.29 -9.82 -9.74
C VAL A 115 -14.79 -9.56 -9.76
N ARG A 116 -15.62 -10.48 -9.26
CA ARG A 116 -17.08 -10.28 -9.16
C ARG A 116 -17.43 -9.00 -8.38
N LYS A 117 -16.74 -8.74 -7.26
CA LYS A 117 -16.94 -7.53 -6.46
C LYS A 117 -16.59 -6.26 -7.23
N VAL A 118 -15.46 -6.22 -7.95
CA VAL A 118 -15.07 -5.07 -8.78
C VAL A 118 -16.09 -4.83 -9.88
N LEU A 119 -16.50 -5.87 -10.61
CA LEU A 119 -17.50 -5.77 -11.67
C LEU A 119 -18.85 -5.27 -11.14
N ARG A 120 -19.30 -5.78 -9.98
CA ARG A 120 -20.53 -5.32 -9.31
C ARG A 120 -20.48 -3.82 -9.06
N TRP A 121 -19.41 -3.34 -8.43
CA TRP A 121 -19.28 -1.91 -8.09
C TRP A 121 -19.03 -1.00 -9.29
N ALA A 122 -18.42 -1.51 -10.37
CA ALA A 122 -18.26 -0.77 -11.61
C ALA A 122 -19.61 -0.57 -12.34
N ARG A 123 -20.47 -1.61 -12.34
CA ARG A 123 -21.78 -1.60 -13.01
C ARG A 123 -22.88 -0.92 -12.20
N THR A 124 -22.83 -1.05 -10.88
CA THR A 124 -23.85 -0.51 -9.97
C THR A 124 -23.17 0.23 -8.83
N PRO A 125 -22.81 1.52 -9.03
CA PRO A 125 -22.29 2.37 -7.96
C PRO A 125 -23.32 2.57 -6.83
N ALA A 126 -22.84 2.98 -5.66
CA ALA A 126 -23.69 3.35 -4.54
C ALA A 126 -24.46 4.64 -4.83
N ASP A 127 -25.62 4.79 -4.20
CA ASP A 127 -26.44 6.01 -4.27
C ASP A 127 -25.80 7.23 -3.58
N ALA A 128 -24.74 7.00 -2.78
CA ALA A 128 -24.01 8.06 -2.09
C ALA A 128 -23.31 9.01 -3.06
N GLU A 129 -23.49 10.32 -2.86
CA GLU A 129 -22.85 11.37 -3.68
C GLU A 129 -21.51 11.85 -3.13
N ARG A 130 -21.21 11.56 -1.87
CA ARG A 130 -20.04 12.05 -1.14
C ARG A 130 -19.33 10.88 -0.48
N ALA A 131 -18.00 10.90 -0.52
CA ALA A 131 -17.19 9.92 0.17
C ALA A 131 -17.28 10.12 1.69
N GLN A 132 -17.36 9.03 2.45
CA GLN A 132 -17.09 9.08 3.89
C GLN A 132 -15.59 8.82 4.13
N THR A 133 -14.94 9.70 4.89
CA THR A 133 -13.55 9.52 5.32
C THR A 133 -13.52 9.14 6.79
N LEU A 134 -12.96 7.97 7.07
CA LEU A 134 -12.86 7.37 8.39
C LEU A 134 -11.38 7.37 8.80
N PHE A 135 -11.10 7.82 10.01
CA PHE A 135 -9.77 7.83 10.60
C PHE A 135 -9.82 7.02 11.88
N TYR A 136 -8.93 6.03 12.01
CA TYR A 136 -8.87 5.15 13.15
C TYR A 136 -7.45 5.09 13.72
N THR A 137 -7.30 5.37 15.00
CA THR A 137 -6.03 5.20 15.71
C THR A 137 -6.17 4.08 16.75
N ALA A 138 -5.38 3.01 16.64
CA ALA A 138 -5.15 2.07 17.73
C ALA A 138 -4.15 2.70 18.73
N TYR A 139 -4.68 3.40 19.72
CA TYR A 139 -3.89 4.16 20.67
C TYR A 139 -3.51 3.29 21.87
N ASP A 140 -2.30 2.74 21.82
CA ASP A 140 -1.74 1.85 22.86
C ASP A 140 -0.70 2.53 23.76
N GLU A 141 -0.68 3.87 23.74
CA GLU A 141 0.20 4.76 24.51
C GLU A 141 1.70 4.68 24.20
N THR A 142 2.11 3.78 23.29
CA THR A 142 3.50 3.72 22.81
C THR A 142 3.89 5.00 22.05
N ASP A 143 5.18 5.33 22.03
CA ASP A 143 5.67 6.53 21.34
C ASP A 143 5.29 6.55 19.85
N ALA A 144 5.27 5.38 19.20
CA ALA A 144 4.92 5.26 17.79
C ALA A 144 3.45 5.62 17.52
N THR A 145 2.51 5.08 18.31
CA THR A 145 1.08 5.34 18.11
C THR A 145 0.70 6.75 18.57
N ARG A 146 1.34 7.26 19.64
CA ARG A 146 1.20 8.66 20.07
C ARG A 146 1.69 9.63 18.99
N LEU A 147 2.89 9.42 18.47
CA LEU A 147 3.47 10.29 17.44
C LEU A 147 2.66 10.24 16.14
N GLY A 148 2.24 9.06 15.71
CA GLY A 148 1.37 8.91 14.54
C GLY A 148 -0.01 9.53 14.76
N HIS A 149 -0.56 9.45 15.96
CA HIS A 149 -1.81 10.14 16.28
C HIS A 149 -1.66 11.66 16.11
N ASP A 150 -0.69 12.24 16.82
CA ASP A 150 -0.51 13.68 16.95
C ASP A 150 -0.01 14.33 15.65
N GLN A 151 0.87 13.65 14.92
CA GLN A 151 1.55 14.24 13.76
C GLN A 151 1.05 13.74 12.40
N LEU A 152 0.23 12.69 12.37
CA LEU A 152 -0.33 12.17 11.12
C LEU A 152 -1.86 12.18 11.16
N MET A 153 -2.50 11.56 12.16
CA MET A 153 -3.95 11.40 12.17
C MET A 153 -4.70 12.69 12.43
N VAL A 154 -4.40 13.39 13.54
CA VAL A 154 -5.03 14.67 13.91
C VAL A 154 -4.93 15.71 12.78
N PRO A 155 -3.73 16.06 12.25
CA PRO A 155 -3.65 17.06 11.20
C PRO A 155 -4.31 16.61 9.88
N SER A 156 -4.36 15.30 9.59
CA SER A 156 -5.10 14.79 8.42
C SER A 156 -6.61 15.00 8.54
N VAL A 157 -7.17 14.77 9.73
CA VAL A 157 -8.59 15.01 10.03
C VAL A 157 -8.91 16.49 9.93
N GLU A 158 -8.09 17.34 10.56
CA GLU A 158 -8.26 18.79 10.53
C GLU A 158 -8.24 19.35 9.10
N GLU A 159 -7.29 18.89 8.28
CA GLU A 159 -7.20 19.32 6.88
C GLU A 159 -8.41 18.85 6.06
N CYS A 160 -8.86 17.60 6.23
CA CYS A 160 -10.07 17.11 5.56
C CYS A 160 -11.29 17.93 5.97
N HIS A 161 -11.42 18.24 7.26
CA HIS A 161 -12.51 19.07 7.79
C HIS A 161 -12.46 20.49 7.22
N ARG A 162 -11.27 21.10 7.16
CA ARG A 162 -11.05 22.43 6.58
C ARG A 162 -11.44 22.47 5.11
N LEU A 163 -11.00 21.49 4.32
CA LEU A 163 -11.33 21.41 2.90
C LEU A 163 -12.82 21.14 2.67
N GLN A 164 -13.44 20.28 3.49
CA GLN A 164 -14.87 20.00 3.45
C GLN A 164 -15.70 21.26 3.73
N LYS A 165 -15.39 22.02 4.80
CA LYS A 165 -16.06 23.29 5.13
C LYS A 165 -15.95 24.34 4.02
N SER A 166 -14.83 24.36 3.31
CA SER A 166 -14.62 25.25 2.16
C SER A 166 -15.16 24.71 0.83
N ALA A 167 -15.90 23.59 0.83
CA ALA A 167 -16.41 22.91 -0.35
C ALA A 167 -15.33 22.48 -1.38
N ARG A 168 -14.07 22.34 -0.94
CA ARG A 168 -12.92 21.92 -1.76
C ARG A 168 -12.64 20.42 -1.70
N LEU A 169 -13.43 19.68 -0.91
CA LEU A 169 -13.41 18.24 -0.81
C LEU A 169 -14.86 17.71 -0.85
N PRO A 170 -15.24 16.90 -1.85
CA PRO A 170 -16.59 16.37 -1.99
C PRO A 170 -16.81 15.15 -1.07
N SER A 171 -16.67 15.37 0.24
CA SER A 171 -16.82 14.33 1.26
C SER A 171 -17.90 14.70 2.28
N ALA A 172 -18.40 13.68 2.99
CA ALA A 172 -19.05 13.88 4.27
C ALA A 172 -18.04 14.43 5.30
N PRO A 173 -18.51 14.97 6.44
CA PRO A 173 -17.61 15.33 7.53
C PRO A 173 -16.73 14.13 7.94
N PRO A 174 -15.41 14.32 8.10
CA PRO A 174 -14.51 13.23 8.48
C PRO A 174 -14.89 12.71 9.86
N ARG A 175 -14.83 11.39 10.04
CA ARG A 175 -15.00 10.74 11.35
C ARG A 175 -13.65 10.30 11.86
N HIS A 176 -13.37 10.59 13.13
CA HIS A 176 -12.13 10.21 13.79
C HIS A 176 -12.44 9.38 15.04
N TRP A 177 -11.85 8.19 15.11
CA TRP A 177 -11.96 7.27 16.23
C TRP A 177 -10.58 7.02 16.84
N ILE A 178 -10.52 7.12 18.16
CA ILE A 178 -9.33 6.80 18.96
C ILE A 178 -9.72 5.58 19.80
N GLU A 179 -9.19 4.42 19.44
CA GLU A 179 -9.38 3.20 20.20
C GLU A 179 -8.32 3.15 21.30
N THR A 180 -8.75 3.10 22.55
CA THR A 180 -7.89 3.03 23.74
C THR A 180 -8.03 1.69 24.48
N GLY A 181 -8.87 0.78 24.00
CA GLY A 181 -9.24 -0.47 24.66
C GLY A 181 -10.38 -0.31 25.66
N SER A 182 -10.74 0.93 26.02
CA SER A 182 -11.89 1.20 26.90
C SER A 182 -13.17 1.28 26.07
N GLY A 183 -14.14 0.41 26.35
CA GLY A 183 -15.44 0.45 25.69
C GLY A 183 -16.22 -0.85 25.84
N LYS A 184 -17.47 -0.85 25.37
CA LYS A 184 -18.28 -2.06 25.30
C LYS A 184 -17.78 -2.94 24.14
N GLY A 185 -17.71 -4.25 24.38
CA GLY A 185 -17.23 -5.23 23.40
C GLY A 185 -15.70 -5.25 23.27
N SER A 186 -15.21 -6.00 22.28
CA SER A 186 -13.79 -6.12 21.98
C SER A 186 -13.32 -4.98 21.06
N ALA A 187 -12.02 -4.67 21.06
CA ALA A 187 -11.43 -3.68 20.15
C ALA A 187 -11.64 -4.08 18.68
N VAL A 188 -11.54 -5.37 18.36
CA VAL A 188 -11.86 -5.90 17.03
C VAL A 188 -13.32 -5.61 16.66
N ALA A 189 -14.26 -5.88 17.57
CA ALA A 189 -15.69 -5.64 17.31
C ALA A 189 -15.98 -4.16 17.03
N ARG A 190 -15.36 -3.24 17.78
CA ARG A 190 -15.49 -1.78 17.57
C ARG A 190 -14.87 -1.33 16.25
N PHE A 191 -13.71 -1.87 15.87
CA PHE A 191 -13.09 -1.60 14.58
C PHE A 191 -14.01 -2.02 13.42
N LEU A 192 -14.57 -3.24 13.49
CA LEU A 192 -15.50 -3.74 12.47
C LEU A 192 -16.79 -2.92 12.42
N GLU A 193 -17.33 -2.49 13.57
CA GLU A 193 -18.52 -1.63 13.61
C GLU A 193 -18.28 -0.28 12.93
N LEU A 194 -17.12 0.35 13.16
CA LEU A 194 -16.73 1.58 12.47
C LEU A 194 -16.71 1.39 10.94
N ALA A 195 -16.23 0.24 10.48
CA ALA A 195 -16.03 -0.08 9.08
C ALA A 195 -17.24 -0.74 8.38
N ARG A 196 -18.32 -1.06 9.11
CA ARG A 196 -19.48 -1.82 8.58
C ARG A 196 -20.35 -1.02 7.60
N GLY A 197 -20.17 0.32 7.54
CA GLY A 197 -21.00 1.21 6.72
C GLY A 197 -21.22 0.70 5.29
N THR A 198 -22.45 0.82 4.79
CA THR A 198 -22.83 0.39 3.43
C THR A 198 -22.46 1.41 2.35
N GLU A 199 -22.11 2.64 2.76
CA GLU A 199 -21.62 3.66 1.84
C GLU A 199 -20.12 3.46 1.58
N PRO A 200 -19.66 3.57 0.31
CA PRO A 200 -18.25 3.50 -0.01
C PRO A 200 -17.44 4.56 0.73
N SER A 201 -16.49 4.11 1.53
CA SER A 201 -15.69 4.94 2.42
C SER A 201 -14.20 4.75 2.21
N VAL A 202 -13.41 5.75 2.61
CA VAL A 202 -11.97 5.64 2.73
C VAL A 202 -11.64 5.51 4.21
N LEU A 203 -11.07 4.37 4.62
CA LEU A 203 -10.55 4.18 5.97
C LEU A 203 -9.04 4.42 5.98
N PHE A 204 -8.57 5.34 6.81
CA PHE A 204 -7.19 5.47 7.19
C PHE A 204 -7.01 4.93 8.61
N SER A 205 -6.38 3.77 8.76
CA SER A 205 -6.06 3.19 10.06
C SER A 205 -4.58 3.30 10.38
N LEU A 206 -4.28 3.65 11.63
CA LEU A 206 -2.94 3.67 12.21
C LEU A 206 -2.90 2.67 13.38
N SER A 207 -1.97 1.71 13.31
CA SER A 207 -1.70 0.76 14.39
C SER A 207 -0.28 0.21 14.28
N HIS A 208 0.15 -0.56 15.27
CA HIS A 208 1.23 -1.51 15.02
C HIS A 208 0.74 -2.65 14.14
N GLY A 209 1.68 -3.28 13.45
CA GLY A 209 1.44 -4.57 12.81
C GLY A 209 2.18 -5.66 13.56
N LEU A 210 1.59 -6.85 13.60
CA LEU A 210 2.18 -8.02 14.22
C LEU A 210 3.40 -8.46 13.41
N GLY A 211 4.61 -8.15 13.87
CA GLY A 211 5.87 -8.55 13.23
C GLY A 211 6.52 -9.80 13.83
N HIS A 212 6.40 -9.98 15.15
CA HIS A 212 6.98 -11.11 15.88
C HIS A 212 6.10 -11.52 17.07
N PRO A 213 5.82 -12.82 17.27
CA PRO A 213 5.04 -13.28 18.42
C PRO A 213 5.82 -13.09 19.74
N ARG A 214 5.09 -12.97 20.86
CA ARG A 214 5.67 -12.89 22.20
C ARG A 214 6.30 -14.25 22.56
N GLY A 215 7.57 -14.47 22.24
CA GLY A 215 8.25 -15.74 22.54
C GLY A 215 9.54 -16.06 21.75
N GLY A 216 9.91 -15.28 20.73
CA GLY A 216 11.21 -15.41 20.06
C GLY A 216 11.19 -16.04 18.66
N SER A 217 10.09 -16.71 18.27
CA SER A 217 9.91 -17.24 16.91
C SER A 217 8.45 -17.56 16.61
N TRP A 218 8.08 -17.50 15.33
CA TRP A 218 6.88 -18.15 14.81
C TRP A 218 6.96 -19.66 15.05
N TYR A 219 5.82 -20.30 15.34
CA TYR A 219 5.75 -21.76 15.47
C TYR A 219 6.00 -22.45 14.13
N SER A 220 5.51 -21.85 13.04
CA SER A 220 5.75 -22.34 11.67
C SER A 220 5.73 -21.20 10.66
N ALA A 221 6.28 -21.44 9.47
CA ALA A 221 6.19 -20.51 8.35
C ALA A 221 4.72 -20.29 7.89
N GLU A 222 3.84 -21.26 8.13
CA GLU A 222 2.41 -21.13 7.84
C GLU A 222 1.72 -20.17 8.82
N GLU A 223 1.98 -20.32 10.12
CA GLU A 223 1.48 -19.39 11.14
C GLU A 223 1.97 -17.97 10.85
N GLN A 224 3.24 -17.80 10.50
CA GLN A 224 3.80 -16.51 10.10
C GLN A 224 3.02 -15.89 8.94
N ARG A 225 2.75 -16.66 7.87
CA ARG A 225 1.99 -16.16 6.71
C ARG A 225 0.55 -15.80 7.07
N ALA A 226 -0.06 -16.53 8.00
CA ALA A 226 -1.43 -16.27 8.45
C ALA A 226 -1.55 -15.03 9.36
N LEU A 227 -0.52 -14.74 10.16
CA LEU A 227 -0.61 -13.75 11.24
C LEU A 227 0.26 -12.49 11.05
N GLN A 228 1.42 -12.58 10.39
CA GLN A 228 2.28 -11.41 10.24
C GLN A 228 1.58 -10.32 9.42
N GLY A 229 1.59 -9.09 9.94
CA GLY A 229 0.85 -7.96 9.39
C GLY A 229 -0.58 -7.80 9.91
N ALA A 230 -1.06 -8.70 10.78
CA ALA A 230 -2.28 -8.47 11.55
C ALA A 230 -2.17 -7.18 12.40
N LEU A 231 -3.28 -6.46 12.61
CA LEU A 231 -3.21 -5.21 13.35
C LEU A 231 -3.27 -5.46 14.84
N LEU A 232 -2.33 -4.87 15.58
CA LEU A 232 -2.38 -4.88 17.04
C LEU A 232 -3.33 -3.78 17.50
N LEU A 233 -4.40 -4.18 18.17
CA LEU A 233 -5.36 -3.28 18.78
C LEU A 233 -5.12 -3.25 20.30
N PRO A 234 -5.56 -2.20 21.01
CA PRO A 234 -5.44 -2.12 22.46
C PRO A 234 -6.06 -3.34 23.16
N GLY A 235 -5.55 -3.66 24.36
CA GLY A 235 -5.94 -4.87 25.09
C GLY A 235 -5.25 -6.16 24.62
N GLY A 236 -4.30 -6.06 23.68
CA GLY A 236 -3.61 -7.23 23.12
C GLY A 236 -4.44 -8.03 22.13
N GLU A 237 -5.52 -7.45 21.62
CA GLU A 237 -6.35 -8.03 20.57
C GLU A 237 -5.68 -7.84 19.19
N HIS A 238 -5.90 -8.79 18.29
CA HIS A 238 -5.38 -8.74 16.92
C HIS A 238 -6.52 -8.74 15.90
N LEU A 239 -6.57 -7.76 15.01
CA LEU A 239 -7.39 -7.85 13.81
C LEU A 239 -6.68 -8.74 12.79
N ARG A 240 -7.32 -9.85 12.44
CA ARG A 240 -6.78 -10.92 11.59
C ARG A 240 -7.67 -11.18 10.37
N ALA A 241 -7.16 -11.94 9.40
CA ALA A 241 -7.87 -12.33 8.19
C ALA A 241 -9.28 -12.89 8.48
N GLU A 242 -9.40 -13.83 9.42
CA GLU A 242 -10.66 -14.48 9.81
C GLU A 242 -11.77 -13.49 10.25
N HIS A 243 -11.39 -12.32 10.78
CA HIS A 243 -12.34 -11.32 11.26
C HIS A 243 -12.98 -10.48 10.13
N VAL A 244 -12.35 -10.44 8.96
CA VAL A 244 -12.78 -9.60 7.82
C VAL A 244 -13.14 -10.43 6.59
N GLU A 245 -13.02 -11.76 6.63
CA GLU A 245 -13.23 -12.62 5.47
C GLU A 245 -14.70 -12.69 5.04
N THR A 246 -15.62 -12.73 6.01
CA THR A 246 -17.06 -12.97 5.76
C THR A 246 -17.98 -11.91 6.37
N VAL A 247 -17.42 -10.96 7.13
CA VAL A 247 -18.20 -9.89 7.78
C VAL A 247 -18.18 -8.64 6.89
N PRO A 248 -19.29 -7.89 6.73
CA PRO A 248 -19.26 -6.64 5.98
C PRO A 248 -18.19 -5.67 6.51
N PHE A 249 -17.30 -5.24 5.63
CA PHE A 249 -16.11 -4.48 5.99
C PHE A 249 -15.71 -3.53 4.84
N LEU A 250 -16.01 -2.24 4.96
CA LEU A 250 -15.73 -1.22 3.94
C LEU A 250 -16.26 -1.61 2.55
N ALA A 251 -17.55 -1.97 2.45
CA ALA A 251 -18.14 -2.42 1.19
C ALA A 251 -17.93 -1.39 0.08
N GLY A 252 -17.15 -1.75 -0.95
CA GLY A 252 -16.84 -0.84 -2.07
C GLY A 252 -15.86 0.28 -1.72
N GLY A 253 -15.36 0.31 -0.49
CA GLY A 253 -14.44 1.30 0.03
C GLY A 253 -12.98 1.04 -0.33
N ILE A 254 -12.10 1.85 0.25
CA ILE A 254 -10.65 1.74 0.10
C ILE A 254 -10.03 1.85 1.49
N TRP A 255 -9.07 0.98 1.78
CA TRP A 255 -8.41 0.96 3.08
C TRP A 255 -6.95 1.35 2.97
N PHE A 256 -6.56 2.44 3.62
CA PHE A 256 -5.16 2.74 3.91
C PHE A 256 -4.80 2.22 5.30
N CYS A 257 -4.01 1.16 5.33
CA CYS A 257 -3.56 0.48 6.53
C CYS A 257 -2.08 0.82 6.86
N PHE A 258 -1.86 1.83 7.69
CA PHE A 258 -0.53 2.22 8.16
C PHE A 258 -0.15 1.40 9.39
N ALA A 259 0.58 0.31 9.15
CA ALA A 259 1.12 -0.58 10.16
C ALA A 259 2.26 -1.41 9.56
N CYS A 260 3.26 -1.78 10.36
CA CYS A 260 4.35 -2.64 9.91
C CYS A 260 3.82 -3.94 9.30
N PHE A 261 4.36 -4.36 8.17
CA PHE A 261 3.98 -5.59 7.47
C PHE A 261 2.49 -5.68 7.03
N SER A 262 1.69 -4.62 7.12
CA SER A 262 0.26 -4.65 6.77
C SER A 262 0.00 -4.98 5.30
N GLY A 263 0.95 -4.69 4.42
CA GLY A 263 0.94 -5.07 3.01
C GLY A 263 1.69 -6.38 2.73
N GLY A 264 2.62 -6.78 3.59
CA GLY A 264 3.38 -8.02 3.42
C GLY A 264 4.77 -8.00 4.07
N THR A 265 5.51 -9.08 3.82
CA THR A 265 6.84 -9.32 4.36
C THR A 265 7.81 -9.56 3.21
N PRO A 266 8.87 -8.75 3.06
CA PRO A 266 9.79 -8.84 1.93
C PRO A 266 10.73 -10.04 2.05
N MET A 267 11.49 -10.29 0.98
CA MET A 267 12.51 -11.35 0.96
C MET A 267 13.59 -11.02 2.01
N GLN A 268 14.05 -9.77 2.03
CA GLN A 268 14.96 -9.22 3.03
C GLN A 268 14.46 -7.83 3.39
N SER A 269 14.56 -7.46 4.67
CA SER A 269 14.27 -6.08 5.06
C SER A 269 15.32 -5.15 4.45
N ALA A 270 14.88 -4.00 3.96
CA ALA A 270 15.79 -2.96 3.53
C ALA A 270 16.68 -2.45 4.68
N TYR A 271 16.21 -2.57 5.91
CA TYR A 271 16.90 -2.08 7.11
C TYR A 271 17.91 -3.10 7.68
N ALA A 272 17.95 -4.33 7.14
CA ALA A 272 18.72 -5.43 7.71
C ALA A 272 20.22 -5.13 7.86
N SER A 273 20.82 -4.46 6.87
CA SER A 273 22.23 -4.05 6.91
C SER A 273 22.49 -2.98 7.96
N TRP A 274 21.53 -2.09 8.21
CA TRP A 274 21.68 -0.96 9.13
C TRP A 274 21.56 -1.39 10.60
N PHE A 275 20.91 -2.53 10.87
CA PHE A 275 20.83 -3.07 12.23
C PHE A 275 22.20 -3.49 12.79
N GLN A 276 23.24 -3.62 11.97
CA GLN A 276 24.59 -3.89 12.46
C GLN A 276 25.21 -2.68 13.18
N ASP A 277 24.71 -1.48 12.90
CA ASP A 277 25.21 -0.22 13.45
C ASP A 277 24.42 0.21 14.71
N LEU A 278 23.42 -0.58 15.11
CA LEU A 278 22.60 -0.33 16.30
C LEU A 278 23.17 -1.05 17.52
N GLU A 279 22.79 -0.56 18.71
CA GLU A 279 23.07 -1.24 19.96
C GLU A 279 22.58 -2.70 19.93
N PRO A 280 23.37 -3.68 20.41
CA PRO A 280 23.09 -5.10 20.19
C PRO A 280 21.69 -5.56 20.61
N ARG A 281 21.14 -4.99 21.70
CA ARG A 281 19.79 -5.31 22.18
C ARG A 281 18.70 -4.81 21.23
N GLU A 282 18.87 -3.62 20.69
CA GLU A 282 17.93 -3.02 19.74
C GLU A 282 18.00 -3.74 18.39
N ALA A 283 19.22 -4.01 17.92
CA ALA A 283 19.47 -4.84 16.74
C ALA A 283 18.80 -6.21 16.86
N ALA A 284 18.95 -6.89 17.99
CA ALA A 284 18.32 -8.20 18.23
C ALA A 284 16.79 -8.13 18.21
N ARG A 285 16.20 -7.10 18.84
CA ARG A 285 14.75 -6.87 18.81
C ARG A 285 14.24 -6.67 17.39
N LEU A 286 14.87 -5.79 16.61
CA LEU A 286 14.44 -5.50 15.23
C LEU A 286 14.67 -6.66 14.27
N LYS A 287 15.80 -7.38 14.40
CA LYS A 287 16.04 -8.63 13.66
C LYS A 287 15.00 -9.70 13.98
N GLY A 288 14.52 -9.75 15.23
CA GLY A 288 13.41 -10.64 15.61
C GLY A 288 12.13 -10.36 14.84
N LEU A 289 11.82 -9.09 14.52
CA LEU A 289 10.64 -8.72 13.72
C LEU A 289 10.71 -9.21 12.27
N MET A 290 11.88 -9.63 11.81
CA MET A 290 12.09 -10.05 10.44
C MET A 290 11.81 -11.54 10.23
N ARG A 291 11.47 -11.88 8.99
CA ARG A 291 11.36 -13.26 8.54
C ARG A 291 12.74 -13.95 8.53
N PRO A 292 12.83 -15.23 8.95
CA PRO A 292 14.05 -16.02 8.74
C PRO A 292 14.38 -16.09 7.25
N ARG A 293 15.65 -15.94 6.86
CA ARG A 293 16.06 -15.86 5.43
C ARG A 293 15.57 -17.02 4.55
N GLN A 294 15.35 -18.19 5.13
CA GLN A 294 15.03 -19.45 4.45
C GLN A 294 13.57 -19.62 4.00
N ASP A 295 12.63 -18.83 4.53
CA ASP A 295 11.22 -18.89 4.06
C ASP A 295 11.02 -18.12 2.72
N ARG A 296 9.80 -18.02 2.22
CA ARG A 296 9.47 -17.16 1.07
C ARG A 296 8.88 -15.81 1.51
N PRO A 297 9.05 -14.72 0.75
CA PRO A 297 8.32 -13.47 0.97
C PRO A 297 6.82 -13.66 0.65
N PHE A 298 5.96 -12.80 1.20
CA PHE A 298 4.51 -12.93 1.02
C PHE A 298 3.77 -11.61 1.27
N ILE A 299 2.63 -11.41 0.60
CA ILE A 299 1.62 -10.41 0.96
C ILE A 299 0.87 -10.88 2.21
N ALA A 300 0.55 -9.98 3.14
CA ALA A 300 -0.09 -10.33 4.40
C ALA A 300 -1.49 -10.94 4.21
N ALA A 301 -1.91 -11.87 5.07
CA ALA A 301 -3.21 -12.54 4.94
C ALA A 301 -4.41 -11.59 5.16
N LEU A 302 -4.28 -10.60 6.04
CA LEU A 302 -5.35 -9.66 6.37
C LEU A 302 -5.88 -8.86 5.16
N PRO A 303 -5.04 -8.16 4.36
CA PRO A 303 -5.53 -7.48 3.16
C PRO A 303 -6.04 -8.45 2.09
N GLN A 304 -5.48 -9.66 1.98
CA GLN A 304 -6.00 -10.67 1.04
C GLN A 304 -7.42 -11.09 1.41
N ALA A 305 -7.70 -11.37 2.68
CA ALA A 305 -9.04 -11.69 3.15
C ALA A 305 -10.03 -10.53 2.95
N ALA A 306 -9.61 -9.29 3.26
CA ALA A 306 -10.45 -8.11 3.03
C ALA A 306 -10.76 -7.91 1.53
N LEU A 307 -9.79 -8.14 0.64
CA LEU A 307 -10.01 -8.04 -0.81
C LEU A 307 -10.84 -9.21 -1.35
N ALA A 308 -10.72 -10.42 -0.81
CA ALA A 308 -11.52 -11.56 -1.22
C ALA A 308 -12.98 -11.46 -0.75
N ASN A 309 -13.23 -10.82 0.39
CA ASN A 309 -14.57 -10.63 0.94
C ASN A 309 -15.49 -9.90 -0.08
N PRO A 310 -16.62 -10.50 -0.49
CA PRO A 310 -17.58 -9.87 -1.41
C PRO A 310 -18.12 -8.52 -0.94
N ASP A 311 -18.18 -8.28 0.37
CA ASP A 311 -18.60 -7.02 1.00
C ASP A 311 -17.42 -6.26 1.64
N GLY A 312 -16.21 -6.56 1.12
CA GLY A 312 -14.94 -5.93 1.45
C GLY A 312 -14.60 -4.66 0.67
N PRO A 313 -13.43 -4.04 0.92
CA PRO A 313 -12.90 -2.95 0.11
C PRO A 313 -12.50 -3.37 -1.30
N LEU A 314 -12.38 -2.40 -2.21
CA LEU A 314 -11.89 -2.58 -3.59
C LEU A 314 -10.36 -2.54 -3.68
N ALA A 315 -9.71 -1.86 -2.75
CA ALA A 315 -8.26 -1.73 -2.70
C ALA A 315 -7.78 -1.54 -1.25
N VAL A 316 -6.56 -2.01 -0.98
CA VAL A 316 -5.86 -1.79 0.28
C VAL A 316 -4.47 -1.22 -0.02
N LEU A 317 -4.13 -0.08 0.57
CA LEU A 317 -2.76 0.43 0.63
C LEU A 317 -2.16 -0.07 1.95
N GLY A 318 -1.11 -0.88 1.88
CA GLY A 318 -0.40 -1.42 3.04
C GLY A 318 1.09 -1.20 2.94
N HIS A 319 1.83 -1.53 4.01
CA HIS A 319 3.27 -1.41 4.06
C HIS A 319 3.94 -2.79 4.04
N VAL A 320 4.90 -3.01 3.14
CA VAL A 320 5.72 -4.22 3.11
C VAL A 320 6.99 -3.92 3.88
N ASP A 321 7.32 -4.70 4.93
CA ASP A 321 8.39 -4.41 5.91
C ASP A 321 7.97 -3.47 7.07
N LEU A 322 8.93 -3.11 7.93
CA LEU A 322 8.77 -2.15 9.02
C LEU A 322 8.37 -0.76 8.49
N ALA A 323 7.26 -0.24 9.01
CA ALA A 323 6.80 1.12 8.75
C ALA A 323 7.38 2.06 9.82
N TRP A 324 8.02 3.13 9.38
CA TRP A 324 8.71 4.07 10.24
C TRP A 324 7.96 5.41 10.31
N THR A 325 8.19 6.16 11.38
CA THR A 325 7.57 7.48 11.58
C THR A 325 8.12 8.54 10.62
N GLN A 326 9.28 8.27 10.01
CA GLN A 326 10.08 9.19 9.21
C GLN A 326 9.34 9.63 7.93
N SER A 327 8.46 8.79 7.38
CA SER A 327 7.63 9.17 6.24
C SER A 327 6.66 10.32 6.55
N PHE A 328 6.22 10.50 7.79
CA PHE A 328 5.35 11.61 8.20
C PHE A 328 5.97 12.57 9.23
N ASN A 329 7.14 12.26 9.80
CA ASN A 329 7.88 13.10 10.72
C ASN A 329 9.27 13.40 10.15
N ASP A 330 9.46 14.63 9.70
CA ASP A 330 10.73 15.18 9.25
C ASP A 330 11.36 16.00 10.38
N ARG A 331 12.01 15.32 11.32
CA ARG A 331 12.71 15.92 12.48
C ARG A 331 11.82 16.85 13.31
N GLY A 332 10.62 16.35 13.64
CA GLY A 332 9.59 17.08 14.39
C GLY A 332 8.65 17.89 13.50
N ARG A 333 8.96 18.08 12.21
CA ARG A 333 8.03 18.69 11.26
C ARG A 333 7.09 17.64 10.68
N SER A 334 5.79 17.79 10.92
CA SER A 334 4.79 16.93 10.29
C SER A 334 4.80 17.07 8.77
N ARG A 335 4.76 15.92 8.10
CA ARG A 335 4.62 15.74 6.65
C ARG A 335 3.33 14.97 6.30
N PHE A 336 2.31 15.08 7.16
CA PHE A 336 1.03 14.37 7.04
C PHE A 336 0.38 14.48 5.65
N MET A 337 0.58 15.60 4.94
CA MET A 337 0.03 15.82 3.59
C MET A 337 0.47 14.78 2.55
N ARG A 338 1.60 14.09 2.74
CA ARG A 338 1.99 12.95 1.89
C ARG A 338 0.92 11.85 1.90
N PHE A 339 0.26 11.68 3.03
CA PHE A 339 -0.74 10.64 3.30
C PHE A 339 -2.16 11.18 3.25
N ALA A 340 -2.44 12.34 3.85
CA ALA A 340 -3.74 12.99 3.73
C ALA A 340 -4.10 13.31 2.27
N GLY A 341 -3.10 13.66 1.44
CA GLY A 341 -3.31 13.86 0.01
C GLY A 341 -3.89 12.63 -0.69
N PHE A 342 -3.47 11.42 -0.33
CA PHE A 342 -4.04 10.17 -0.85
C PHE A 342 -5.53 10.07 -0.51
N ILE A 343 -5.90 10.27 0.76
CA ILE A 343 -7.29 10.24 1.22
C ILE A 343 -8.14 11.29 0.49
N GLN A 344 -7.60 12.49 0.29
CA GLN A 344 -8.29 13.56 -0.41
C GLN A 344 -8.53 13.25 -1.89
N GLU A 345 -7.55 12.68 -2.60
CA GLU A 345 -7.72 12.28 -4.00
C GLU A 345 -8.74 11.15 -4.15
N LEU A 346 -8.76 10.19 -3.22
CA LEU A 346 -9.78 9.14 -3.20
C LEU A 346 -11.18 9.70 -2.96
N ALA A 347 -11.33 10.64 -2.03
CA ALA A 347 -12.59 11.34 -1.79
C ALA A 347 -13.04 12.16 -3.03
N ARG A 348 -12.10 12.62 -3.86
CA ARG A 348 -12.35 13.21 -5.20
C ARG A 348 -12.62 12.18 -6.29
N ARG A 349 -12.80 10.91 -5.93
CA ARG A 349 -13.08 9.78 -6.82
C ARG A 349 -11.99 9.52 -7.86
N ARG A 350 -10.75 9.91 -7.57
CA ARG A 350 -9.59 9.48 -8.38
C ARG A 350 -9.46 7.97 -8.29
N ARG A 351 -8.93 7.37 -9.36
CA ARG A 351 -8.44 6.00 -9.32
C ARG A 351 -7.37 5.85 -8.25
N VAL A 352 -7.39 4.73 -7.54
CA VAL A 352 -6.52 4.51 -6.38
C VAL A 352 -5.04 4.54 -6.76
N GLY A 353 -4.66 4.03 -7.94
CA GLY A 353 -3.30 4.17 -8.46
C GLY A 353 -2.91 5.64 -8.64
N ALA A 354 -3.78 6.47 -9.23
CA ALA A 354 -3.51 7.89 -9.43
C ALA A 354 -3.42 8.67 -8.11
N ALA A 355 -4.23 8.29 -7.12
CA ALA A 355 -4.17 8.89 -5.78
C ALA A 355 -2.80 8.69 -5.11
N MET A 356 -2.04 7.63 -5.45
CA MET A 356 -0.69 7.40 -4.93
C MET A 356 0.36 8.38 -5.46
N SER A 357 0.05 9.21 -6.47
CA SER A 357 1.04 10.09 -7.13
C SER A 357 1.82 10.97 -6.14
N GLY A 358 1.19 11.42 -5.05
CA GLY A 358 1.86 12.21 -4.01
C GLY A 358 2.95 11.43 -3.26
N ILE A 359 2.69 10.17 -2.94
CA ILE A 359 3.66 9.27 -2.29
C ILE A 359 4.78 8.93 -3.27
N LEU A 360 4.45 8.54 -4.50
CA LEU A 360 5.43 8.20 -5.54
C LEU A 360 6.34 9.38 -5.87
N LYS A 361 5.79 10.60 -5.93
CA LYS A 361 6.58 11.82 -6.08
C LYS A 361 7.56 12.02 -4.92
N ALA A 362 7.13 11.79 -3.68
CA ALA A 362 8.01 11.88 -2.51
C ALA A 362 9.13 10.82 -2.54
N VAL A 363 8.86 9.61 -3.03
CA VAL A 363 9.89 8.58 -3.27
C VAL A 363 10.91 9.09 -4.29
N ALA A 364 10.46 9.61 -5.43
CA ALA A 364 11.33 10.11 -6.48
C ALA A 364 12.20 11.29 -6.02
N GLU A 365 11.61 12.26 -5.30
CA GLU A 365 12.33 13.40 -4.71
C GLU A 365 13.40 12.94 -3.71
N THR A 366 13.06 11.98 -2.84
CA THR A 366 14.00 11.45 -1.85
C THR A 366 15.14 10.66 -2.53
N GLY A 367 14.81 9.87 -3.55
CA GLY A 367 15.80 9.14 -4.36
C GLY A 367 16.76 10.08 -5.10
N ALA A 368 16.24 11.16 -5.71
CA ALA A 368 17.08 12.18 -6.35
C ALA A 368 18.03 12.85 -5.35
N ALA A 369 17.56 13.18 -4.14
CA ALA A 369 18.38 13.74 -3.08
C ALA A 369 19.48 12.77 -2.60
N LEU A 370 19.18 11.47 -2.50
CA LEU A 370 20.16 10.43 -2.19
C LEU A 370 21.25 10.33 -3.25
N THR A 371 20.88 10.20 -4.52
CA THR A 371 21.83 10.12 -5.64
C THR A 371 22.71 11.36 -5.72
N SER A 372 22.14 12.55 -5.53
CA SER A 372 22.90 13.81 -5.48
C SER A 372 23.94 13.81 -4.35
N SER A 373 23.58 13.28 -3.17
CA SER A 373 24.48 13.19 -2.01
C SER A 373 25.66 12.25 -2.28
N HIS A 374 25.40 11.09 -2.88
CA HIS A 374 26.44 10.14 -3.28
C HIS A 374 27.38 10.72 -4.35
N HIS A 375 26.83 11.45 -5.33
CA HIS A 375 27.65 12.11 -6.34
C HIS A 375 28.58 13.16 -5.71
N GLN A 376 28.05 14.02 -4.82
CA GLN A 376 28.86 15.00 -4.10
C GLN A 376 29.95 14.35 -3.25
N GLN A 377 29.65 13.25 -2.57
CA GLN A 377 30.63 12.50 -1.80
C GLN A 377 31.76 11.95 -2.68
N ARG A 378 31.41 11.40 -3.86
CA ARG A 378 32.39 10.91 -4.84
C ARG A 378 33.25 12.06 -5.39
N THR A 379 32.65 13.18 -5.74
CA THR A 379 33.36 14.36 -6.23
C THR A 379 34.32 14.92 -5.20
N ALA A 380 33.89 15.08 -3.94
CA ALA A 380 34.76 15.53 -2.86
C ALA A 380 35.96 14.60 -2.68
N HIS A 381 35.73 13.29 -2.67
CA HIS A 381 36.79 12.29 -2.58
C HIS A 381 37.81 12.40 -3.73
N VAL A 382 37.35 12.52 -4.98
CA VAL A 382 38.24 12.66 -6.15
C VAL A 382 38.99 14.00 -6.15
N SER A 383 38.38 15.07 -5.67
CA SER A 383 38.98 16.41 -5.57
C SER A 383 39.87 16.61 -4.33
N GLY A 384 40.06 15.58 -3.50
CA GLY A 384 40.80 15.69 -2.23
C GLY A 384 40.12 16.59 -1.19
N GLN A 385 38.83 16.89 -1.37
CA GLN A 385 38.03 17.69 -0.46
C GLN A 385 37.29 16.80 0.54
N THR A 386 36.98 17.33 1.72
CA THR A 386 36.10 16.64 2.66
C THR A 386 34.65 16.82 2.23
N TYR A 387 33.89 15.73 2.15
CA TYR A 387 32.46 15.81 1.91
C TYR A 387 31.77 16.49 3.09
N ALA A 388 31.09 17.61 2.83
CA ALA A 388 30.44 18.43 3.86
C ALA A 388 29.08 17.88 4.34
N GLY A 389 28.55 16.83 3.72
CA GLY A 389 27.25 16.27 4.11
C GLY A 389 27.35 15.35 5.32
N SER A 390 26.27 15.27 6.09
CA SER A 390 26.20 14.46 7.30
C SER A 390 25.88 12.99 6.98
N PRO A 391 26.64 12.00 7.50
CA PRO A 391 26.27 10.59 7.43
C PRO A 391 24.87 10.31 8.01
N ALA A 392 24.49 11.03 9.08
CA ALA A 392 23.16 10.90 9.67
C ALA A 392 22.05 11.42 8.73
N GLU A 393 22.33 12.43 7.91
CA GLU A 393 21.40 12.90 6.89
C GLU A 393 21.24 11.89 5.75
N GLN A 394 22.33 11.26 5.33
CA GLN A 394 22.28 10.20 4.32
C GLN A 394 21.46 9.00 4.84
N ALA A 395 21.74 8.54 6.07
CA ALA A 395 20.99 7.48 6.72
C ALA A 395 19.49 7.82 6.83
N HIS A 396 19.16 9.04 7.26
CA HIS A 396 17.77 9.50 7.35
C HIS A 396 17.06 9.47 5.99
N ARG A 397 17.71 9.96 4.92
CA ARG A 397 17.14 9.92 3.57
C ARG A 397 16.96 8.49 3.06
N TRP A 398 17.88 7.60 3.42
CA TRP A 398 17.80 6.18 3.04
C TRP A 398 16.61 5.51 3.73
N MET A 399 16.46 5.71 5.04
CA MET A 399 15.29 5.24 5.79
C MET A 399 13.99 5.78 5.18
N LEU A 400 13.93 7.09 4.90
CA LEU A 400 12.76 7.73 4.30
C LEU A 400 12.42 7.15 2.93
N TYR A 401 13.41 6.92 2.07
CA TYR A 401 13.20 6.34 0.74
C TYR A 401 12.62 4.92 0.84
N HIS A 402 13.16 4.08 1.72
CA HIS A 402 12.69 2.71 1.88
C HIS A 402 11.31 2.64 2.53
N ASP A 403 11.02 3.51 3.50
CA ASP A 403 9.69 3.62 4.13
C ASP A 403 8.63 4.05 3.10
N LEU A 404 8.90 5.11 2.33
CA LEU A 404 7.95 5.58 1.31
C LEU A 404 7.76 4.60 0.15
N SER A 405 8.83 3.95 -0.32
CA SER A 405 8.77 3.01 -1.45
C SER A 405 8.17 1.64 -1.10
N SER A 406 7.91 1.41 0.19
CA SER A 406 7.36 0.16 0.70
C SER A 406 5.85 0.20 0.95
N PHE A 407 5.20 1.34 0.69
CA PHE A 407 3.75 1.40 0.56
C PHE A 407 3.31 0.77 -0.77
N VAL A 408 2.63 -0.37 -0.69
CA VAL A 408 2.14 -1.12 -1.85
C VAL A 408 0.63 -1.08 -1.92
N LEU A 409 0.13 -0.90 -3.14
CA LEU A 409 -1.28 -1.00 -3.44
C LEU A 409 -1.65 -2.45 -3.78
N LEU A 410 -2.63 -2.97 -3.05
CA LEU A 410 -3.24 -4.27 -3.24
C LEU A 410 -4.65 -4.07 -3.80
N GLY A 411 -4.98 -4.81 -4.86
CA GLY A 411 -6.15 -4.55 -5.69
C GLY A 411 -5.79 -3.99 -7.07
N ASP A 412 -6.80 -3.88 -7.93
CA ASP A 412 -6.70 -3.25 -9.23
C ASP A 412 -6.47 -1.74 -9.08
N PRO A 413 -5.37 -1.18 -9.63
CA PRO A 413 -5.06 0.24 -9.48
C PRO A 413 -6.02 1.19 -10.18
N ALA A 414 -6.90 0.68 -11.05
CA ALA A 414 -7.90 1.46 -11.75
C ALA A 414 -9.23 1.61 -11.00
N VAL A 415 -9.41 0.95 -9.85
CA VAL A 415 -10.63 1.14 -9.05
C VAL A 415 -10.68 2.54 -8.43
N ARG A 416 -11.89 3.04 -8.21
CA ARG A 416 -12.19 4.31 -7.54
C ARG A 416 -13.40 4.12 -6.66
N LEU A 417 -13.66 5.03 -5.73
CA LEU A 417 -14.89 4.97 -4.93
C LEU A 417 -16.13 4.96 -5.83
N PRO A 418 -16.99 3.93 -5.73
CA PRO A 418 -18.18 3.76 -6.56
C PRO A 418 -19.33 4.63 -6.04
N LEU A 419 -19.17 5.95 -6.14
CA LEU A 419 -20.18 6.94 -5.77
C LEU A 419 -21.07 7.29 -6.97
N ARG A 420 -22.29 7.77 -6.72
CA ARG A 420 -23.19 8.28 -7.76
C ARG A 420 -22.54 9.43 -8.50
N GLU A 421 -22.64 9.45 -9.84
CA GLU A 421 -22.23 10.62 -10.62
C GLU A 421 -23.13 11.81 -10.27
N GLN A 422 -22.50 12.92 -9.88
CA GLN A 422 -23.23 14.19 -9.78
C GLN A 422 -23.50 14.65 -11.21
N SER A 423 -24.77 14.76 -11.60
CA SER A 423 -25.13 15.42 -12.86
C SER A 423 -24.47 16.80 -12.86
N ARG A 424 -23.57 17.04 -13.81
CA ARG A 424 -22.98 18.37 -14.02
C ARG A 424 -24.15 19.33 -14.29
N ARG A 425 -24.46 20.18 -13.31
CA ARG A 425 -25.35 21.33 -13.50
C ARG A 425 -24.59 22.47 -14.14
#